data_AF-A0A2E1ZW33-F1
#
_entry.id   AF-A0A2E1ZW33-F1
#
_cell.length_a   1.000
_cell.length_b   1.000
_cell.length_c   1.000
_cell.angle_alpha   90.00
_cell.angle_beta   90.00
_cell.angle_gamma   90.00
#
_symmetry.space_group_name_H-M   'P 1'
#
loop_
_entity.id
_entity.type
_entity.pdbx_description
1 polymer ?
#
loop_
_entity_poly.entity_id
_entity_poly.type
_entity_poly.pdbx_seq_one_letter_code
_entity_poly.pdbx_strand_id
1 'polypeptide(L)'
;MIYGTGVLRSMLVTLKHLFRPPITVEYPEQNRNVPTRARTNLLWFEERCTGCSTCAQACPDGCILVETSPRDDGTLNIDRYEIDFRICMYCGLCTEACPYQAIQSGGRYNDAVFTFEEMYRNKESLAKESREYLVETNGLYPNGQDQESIDPPITNIPTARSRVNPAGKNGPIGPHHLPIKKS
;
A
#
# COMPACT_ATOMS: atom_id res chain seq x y z
N MET A 1 -22.78 42.25 43.06
CA MET A 1 -22.58 41.10 42.17
C MET A 1 -23.10 41.45 40.80
N ILE A 2 -22.22 41.61 39.79
CA ILE A 2 -22.68 41.82 38.41
C ILE A 2 -22.97 40.43 37.84
N TYR A 3 -24.23 40.03 37.89
CA TYR A 3 -24.71 38.81 37.24
C TYR A 3 -24.55 38.98 35.71
N GLY A 4 -24.08 37.94 35.02
CA GLY A 4 -24.02 37.91 33.54
C GLY A 4 -22.65 38.21 32.89
N THR A 5 -21.61 38.57 33.65
CA THR A 5 -20.25 38.74 33.10
C THR A 5 -19.70 37.47 32.43
N GLY A 6 -20.07 36.29 32.93
CA GLY A 6 -19.73 35.00 32.31
C GLY A 6 -20.37 34.81 30.92
N VAL A 7 -21.62 35.22 30.74
CA VAL A 7 -22.36 35.09 29.47
C VAL A 7 -21.81 36.06 28.43
N LEU A 8 -21.52 37.31 28.83
CA LEU A 8 -20.88 38.27 27.94
C LEU A 8 -19.50 37.78 27.47
N ARG A 9 -18.72 37.19 28.40
CA ARG A 9 -17.39 36.66 28.09
C ARG A 9 -17.46 35.48 27.12
N SER A 10 -18.45 34.60 27.23
CA SER A 10 -18.64 33.49 26.28
C SER A 10 -19.12 33.97 24.91
N MET A 11 -20.06 34.92 24.85
CA MET A 11 -20.51 35.52 23.60
C MET A 11 -19.38 36.23 22.85
N LEU A 12 -18.49 36.93 23.56
CA LEU A 12 -17.28 37.54 23.00
C LEU A 12 -16.33 36.49 22.38
N VAL A 13 -16.19 35.32 23.01
CA VAL A 13 -15.39 34.23 22.45
C VAL A 13 -16.04 33.67 21.20
N THR A 14 -17.36 33.46 21.18
CA THR A 14 -18.09 33.00 19.99
C THR A 14 -17.98 34.01 18.84
N LEU A 15 -18.15 35.30 19.13
CA LEU A 15 -17.98 36.37 18.14
C LEU A 15 -16.57 36.37 17.55
N LYS A 16 -15.53 36.14 18.38
CA LYS A 16 -14.15 35.99 17.90
C LYS A 16 -13.96 34.78 16.99
N HIS A 17 -14.70 33.70 17.19
CA HIS A 17 -14.65 32.53 16.31
C HIS A 17 -15.39 32.75 15.00
N LEU A 18 -16.44 33.57 14.96
CA LEU A 18 -17.19 33.90 13.74
C LEU A 18 -16.30 34.55 12.66
N PHE A 19 -15.31 35.35 13.06
CA PHE A 19 -14.38 36.03 12.14
C PHE A 19 -13.10 35.25 11.86
N ARG A 20 -12.93 34.03 12.37
CA ARG A 20 -11.76 33.19 12.04
C ARG A 20 -11.99 32.47 10.71
N PRO A 21 -10.93 32.28 9.89
CA PRO A 21 -11.05 31.46 8.69
C PRO A 21 -11.43 30.01 9.05
N PRO A 22 -12.27 29.35 8.23
CA PRO A 22 -12.70 27.99 8.50
C PRO A 22 -11.55 27.00 8.28
N ILE A 23 -11.51 25.94 9.09
CA ILE A 23 -10.54 24.83 8.97
C ILE A 23 -10.98 23.76 7.94
N THR A 24 -12.17 23.94 7.36
CA THR A 24 -12.76 23.00 6.40
C THR A 24 -11.96 23.01 5.11
N VAL A 25 -11.78 21.83 4.54
CA VAL A 25 -11.24 21.64 3.19
C VAL A 25 -12.41 21.26 2.29
N GLU A 26 -12.48 21.84 1.10
CA GLU A 26 -13.54 21.56 0.12
C GLU A 26 -13.25 20.23 -0.58
N TYR A 27 -13.85 19.15 -0.08
CA TYR A 27 -13.77 17.83 -0.69
C TYR A 27 -14.95 17.66 -1.69
N PRO A 28 -14.75 17.12 -2.90
CA PRO A 28 -13.59 16.37 -3.40
C PRO A 28 -12.50 17.17 -4.13
N GLU A 29 -12.68 18.46 -4.37
CA GLU A 29 -11.78 19.29 -5.20
C GLU A 29 -10.39 19.47 -4.56
N GLN A 30 -10.35 19.57 -3.23
CA GLN A 30 -9.14 19.68 -2.43
C GLN A 30 -9.05 18.50 -1.46
N ASN A 31 -7.93 17.77 -1.54
CA ASN A 31 -7.63 16.68 -0.63
C ASN A 31 -6.65 17.12 0.46
N ARG A 32 -6.84 16.60 1.67
CA ARG A 32 -5.85 16.74 2.74
C ARG A 32 -4.60 15.93 2.39
N ASN A 33 -3.45 16.38 2.87
CA ASN A 33 -2.20 15.64 2.71
C ASN A 33 -2.24 14.36 3.54
N VAL A 34 -2.26 13.21 2.87
CA VAL A 34 -2.11 11.91 3.51
C VAL A 34 -0.62 11.66 3.76
N PRO A 35 -0.18 11.38 4.99
CA PRO A 35 1.23 11.12 5.26
C PRO A 35 1.68 9.82 4.60
N THR A 36 2.96 9.72 4.22
CA THR A 36 3.54 8.55 3.53
C THR A 36 3.36 7.24 4.31
N ARG A 37 3.32 7.30 5.64
CA ARG A 37 3.13 6.13 6.53
C ARG A 37 1.66 5.86 6.89
N ALA A 38 0.72 6.54 6.23
CA ALA A 38 -0.69 6.27 6.44
C ALA A 38 -1.02 4.84 6.03
N ARG A 39 -1.85 4.17 6.82
CA ARG A 39 -2.40 2.87 6.48
C ARG A 39 -3.63 3.09 5.61
N THR A 40 -3.39 3.25 4.32
CA THR A 40 -4.44 3.28 3.29
C THR A 40 -4.59 1.88 2.67
N ASN A 41 -5.30 1.78 1.56
CA ASN A 41 -5.45 0.52 0.87
C ASN A 41 -4.10 -0.11 0.46
N LEU A 42 -4.09 -1.42 0.37
CA LEU A 42 -2.92 -2.25 0.15
C LEU A 42 -2.67 -2.39 -1.35
N LEU A 43 -1.43 -2.17 -1.76
CA LEU A 43 -0.95 -2.44 -3.11
C LEU A 43 -0.09 -3.70 -3.09
N TRP A 44 -0.29 -4.56 -4.08
CA TRP A 44 0.50 -5.77 -4.25
C TRP A 44 1.25 -5.75 -5.58
N PHE A 45 2.57 -5.80 -5.48
CA PHE A 45 3.53 -5.75 -6.58
C PHE A 45 3.95 -7.17 -6.94
N GLU A 46 3.40 -7.69 -8.03
CA GLU A 46 3.66 -9.06 -8.50
C GLU A 46 5.15 -9.28 -8.77
N GLU A 47 5.85 -8.28 -9.31
CA GLU A 47 7.28 -8.31 -9.65
C GLU A 47 8.21 -8.46 -8.44
N ARG A 48 7.72 -8.15 -7.23
CA ARG A 48 8.45 -8.30 -5.97
C ARG A 48 8.04 -9.55 -5.19
N CYS A 49 6.88 -10.14 -5.51
CA CYS A 49 6.32 -11.25 -4.76
C CYS A 49 7.03 -12.56 -5.11
N THR A 50 7.45 -13.32 -4.09
CA THR A 50 8.06 -14.65 -4.28
C THR A 50 7.13 -15.80 -3.87
N GLY A 51 5.89 -15.51 -3.49
CA GLY A 51 4.95 -16.53 -3.01
C GLY A 51 5.26 -17.12 -1.62
N CYS A 52 6.11 -16.48 -0.81
CA CYS A 52 6.52 -17.03 0.50
C CYS A 52 5.40 -17.15 1.55
N SER A 53 4.20 -16.62 1.30
CA SER A 53 3.01 -16.64 2.17
C SER A 53 3.15 -15.99 3.56
N THR A 54 4.27 -15.32 3.85
CA THR A 54 4.50 -14.67 5.16
C THR A 54 3.47 -13.57 5.47
N CYS A 55 3.00 -12.84 4.46
CA CYS A 55 1.94 -11.83 4.62
C CYS A 55 0.61 -12.45 5.08
N ALA A 56 0.26 -13.63 4.57
CA ALA A 56 -0.94 -14.35 4.99
C ALA A 56 -0.83 -14.85 6.43
N GLN A 57 0.34 -15.39 6.81
CA GLN A 57 0.60 -15.85 8.18
C GLN A 57 0.63 -14.71 9.20
N ALA A 58 1.08 -13.53 8.79
CA ALA A 58 1.11 -12.34 9.65
C ALA A 58 -0.27 -11.66 9.78
N CYS A 59 -1.24 -11.99 8.93
CA CYS A 59 -2.55 -11.37 8.94
C CYS A 59 -3.36 -11.87 10.15
N PRO A 60 -3.78 -11.00 11.07
CA PRO A 60 -4.57 -11.41 12.23
C PRO A 60 -5.99 -11.85 11.86
N ASP A 61 -6.53 -11.31 10.76
CA ASP A 61 -7.90 -11.58 10.29
C ASP A 61 -7.96 -12.77 9.32
N GLY A 62 -6.82 -13.28 8.84
CA GLY A 62 -6.77 -14.31 7.80
C GLY A 62 -7.36 -13.85 6.45
N CYS A 63 -7.33 -12.54 6.14
CA CYS A 63 -7.95 -11.97 4.94
C CYS A 63 -7.16 -12.15 3.64
N ILE A 64 -5.94 -12.71 3.72
CA ILE A 64 -5.06 -12.90 2.57
C ILE A 64 -4.93 -14.39 2.29
N LEU A 65 -5.28 -14.81 1.07
CA LEU A 65 -5.07 -16.18 0.59
C LEU A 65 -3.92 -16.20 -0.42
N VAL A 66 -2.96 -17.10 -0.19
CA VAL A 66 -1.81 -17.30 -1.09
C VAL A 66 -1.71 -18.79 -1.39
N GLU A 67 -1.81 -19.14 -2.67
CA GLU A 67 -1.54 -20.49 -3.18
C GLU A 67 -0.39 -20.43 -4.18
N THR A 68 0.53 -21.37 -4.04
CA THR A 68 1.74 -21.44 -4.88
C THR A 68 2.02 -22.87 -5.32
N SER A 69 2.49 -23.01 -6.56
CA SER A 69 2.97 -24.25 -7.12
C SER A 69 4.48 -24.20 -7.39
N PRO A 70 5.20 -25.32 -7.27
CA PRO A 70 6.62 -25.38 -7.61
C PRO A 70 6.80 -25.23 -9.13
N ARG A 71 7.84 -24.51 -9.53
CA ARG A 71 8.30 -24.39 -10.91
C ARG A 71 9.55 -25.24 -11.13
N ASP A 72 9.79 -25.63 -12.37
CA ASP A 72 10.94 -26.48 -12.76
C ASP A 72 12.31 -25.88 -12.43
N ASP A 73 12.39 -24.54 -12.32
CA ASP A 73 13.60 -23.79 -11.94
C ASP A 73 13.81 -23.69 -10.42
N GLY A 74 12.95 -24.33 -9.62
CA GLY A 74 12.99 -24.29 -8.16
C GLY A 74 12.37 -23.03 -7.55
N THR A 75 11.82 -22.13 -8.37
CA THR A 75 11.04 -20.98 -7.89
C THR A 75 9.57 -21.37 -7.65
N LEU A 76 8.80 -20.47 -7.05
CA LEU A 76 7.36 -20.65 -6.83
C LEU A 76 6.57 -19.83 -7.84
N ASN A 77 5.61 -20.47 -8.50
CA ASN A 77 4.55 -19.76 -9.21
C ASN A 77 3.49 -19.33 -8.19
N ILE A 78 2.98 -18.11 -8.34
CA ILE A 78 1.88 -17.59 -7.53
C ILE A 78 0.60 -17.88 -8.28
N ASP A 79 -0.11 -18.93 -7.87
CA ASP A 79 -1.34 -19.37 -8.53
C ASP A 79 -2.52 -18.50 -8.10
N ARG A 80 -2.61 -18.23 -6.78
CA ARG A 80 -3.62 -17.33 -6.21
C ARG A 80 -2.99 -16.37 -5.23
N TYR A 81 -3.39 -15.12 -5.33
CA TYR A 81 -3.07 -14.08 -4.35
C TYR A 81 -4.30 -13.19 -4.22
N GLU A 82 -5.05 -13.37 -3.14
CA GLU A 82 -6.36 -12.75 -2.98
C GLU A 82 -6.40 -12.02 -1.64
N ILE A 83 -7.02 -10.84 -1.62
CA ILE A 83 -7.22 -10.06 -0.41
C ILE A 83 -8.70 -9.74 -0.27
N ASP A 84 -9.25 -10.10 0.89
CA ASP A 84 -10.60 -9.75 1.26
C ASP A 84 -10.64 -8.46 2.09
N PHE A 85 -10.95 -7.33 1.44
CA PHE A 85 -11.05 -6.04 2.13
C PHE A 85 -12.33 -5.89 2.97
N ARG A 86 -13.25 -6.87 2.91
CA ARG A 86 -14.47 -6.89 3.73
C ARG A 86 -14.15 -7.17 5.20
N ILE A 87 -13.08 -7.90 5.46
CA ILE A 87 -12.64 -8.30 6.80
C ILE A 87 -11.29 -7.69 7.19
N CYS A 88 -10.51 -7.16 6.24
CA CYS A 88 -9.24 -6.50 6.52
C CYS A 88 -9.42 -5.28 7.43
N MET A 89 -8.74 -5.24 8.58
CA MET A 89 -8.75 -4.07 9.47
C MET A 89 -7.66 -3.02 9.17
N TYR A 90 -6.94 -3.14 8.03
CA TYR A 90 -5.86 -2.24 7.62
C TYR A 90 -4.76 -2.03 8.70
N CYS A 91 -4.41 -3.10 9.42
CA CYS A 91 -3.42 -3.03 10.50
C CYS A 91 -1.97 -2.82 10.02
N GLY A 92 -1.65 -3.14 8.76
CA GLY A 92 -0.30 -3.02 8.19
C GLY A 92 0.70 -4.09 8.64
N LEU A 93 0.28 -5.15 9.33
CA LEU A 93 1.20 -6.21 9.75
C LEU A 93 1.76 -6.99 8.55
N CYS A 94 0.96 -7.17 7.50
CA CYS A 94 1.40 -7.83 6.26
C CYS A 94 2.47 -7.03 5.52
N THR A 95 2.47 -5.69 5.60
CA THR A 95 3.45 -4.83 4.92
C THR A 95 4.81 -4.89 5.62
N GLU A 96 4.82 -4.90 6.95
CA GLU A 96 6.04 -5.05 7.75
C GLU A 96 6.59 -6.47 7.71
N ALA A 97 5.71 -7.48 7.66
CA ALA A 97 6.12 -8.88 7.60
C ALA A 97 6.68 -9.28 6.23
N CYS A 98 6.39 -8.53 5.16
CA CYS A 98 6.83 -8.87 3.82
C CYS A 98 8.34 -8.57 3.65
N PRO A 99 9.20 -9.59 3.53
CA PRO A 99 10.63 -9.35 3.42
C PRO A 99 11.01 -8.65 2.12
N TYR A 100 10.22 -8.83 1.04
CA TYR A 100 10.49 -8.26 -0.27
C TYR A 100 9.73 -6.96 -0.55
N GLN A 101 8.98 -6.44 0.43
CA GLN A 101 8.12 -5.26 0.26
C GLN A 101 7.20 -5.38 -0.97
N ALA A 102 6.70 -6.59 -1.22
CA ALA A 102 5.78 -6.88 -2.31
C ALA A 102 4.36 -6.39 -2.01
N ILE A 103 3.98 -6.32 -0.73
CA ILE A 103 2.73 -5.71 -0.28
C ILE A 103 3.05 -4.45 0.52
N GLN A 104 2.45 -3.32 0.17
CA GLN A 104 2.70 -2.02 0.81
C GLN A 104 1.40 -1.24 1.02
N SER A 105 1.37 -0.42 2.08
CA SER A 105 0.33 0.59 2.27
C SER A 105 0.66 1.82 1.42
N GLY A 106 -0.34 2.37 0.74
CA GLY A 106 -0.13 3.52 -0.16
C GLY A 106 -1.13 3.60 -1.30
N GLY A 107 -2.05 2.63 -1.39
CA GLY A 107 -3.18 2.68 -2.30
C GLY A 107 -4.18 3.77 -1.93
N ARG A 108 -5.23 3.86 -2.72
CA ARG A 108 -6.31 4.84 -2.55
C ARG A 108 -6.99 4.70 -1.19
N TYR A 109 -7.27 5.81 -0.52
CA TYR A 109 -8.03 5.78 0.75
C TYR A 109 -9.55 5.93 0.53
N ASN A 110 -9.96 6.46 -0.62
CA ASN A 110 -11.34 6.73 -1.03
C ASN A 110 -11.92 5.59 -1.87
N ASP A 111 -11.77 4.37 -1.37
CA ASP A 111 -12.04 3.15 -2.11
C ASP A 111 -13.37 2.50 -1.71
N ALA A 112 -14.43 3.31 -1.72
CA ALA A 112 -15.77 2.85 -1.41
C ALA A 112 -16.42 2.25 -2.67
N VAL A 113 -17.08 1.11 -2.50
CA VAL A 113 -17.80 0.39 -3.57
C VAL A 113 -19.29 0.27 -3.20
N PHE A 114 -20.16 0.13 -4.21
CA PHE A 114 -21.60 0.01 -3.98
C PHE A 114 -22.04 -1.43 -3.70
N THR A 115 -21.30 -2.41 -4.24
CA THR A 115 -21.56 -3.84 -4.00
C THR A 115 -20.49 -4.40 -3.07
N PHE A 116 -20.89 -5.30 -2.17
CA PHE A 116 -19.98 -5.82 -1.14
C PHE A 116 -18.92 -6.74 -1.73
N GLU A 117 -19.27 -7.48 -2.79
CA GLU A 117 -18.41 -8.41 -3.50
C GLU A 117 -17.25 -7.70 -4.21
N GLU A 118 -17.40 -6.43 -4.61
CA GLU A 118 -16.32 -5.64 -5.23
C GLU A 118 -15.17 -5.33 -4.25
N MET A 119 -15.37 -5.48 -2.94
CA MET A 119 -14.30 -5.36 -1.94
C MET A 119 -13.39 -6.59 -1.90
N TYR A 120 -13.77 -7.69 -2.54
CA TYR A 120 -12.89 -8.84 -2.68
C TYR A 120 -12.00 -8.67 -3.92
N ARG A 121 -10.69 -8.79 -3.75
CA ARG A 121 -9.74 -8.63 -4.87
C ARG A 121 -8.93 -9.87 -5.13
N ASN A 122 -8.96 -10.29 -6.39
CA ASN A 122 -8.11 -11.36 -6.90
C ASN A 122 -6.74 -10.83 -7.32
N LYS A 123 -5.87 -11.78 -7.67
CA LYS A 123 -4.49 -11.56 -8.09
C LYS A 123 -4.41 -10.53 -9.23
N GLU A 124 -5.27 -10.69 -10.24
CA GLU A 124 -5.26 -9.86 -11.44
C GLU A 124 -5.68 -8.41 -11.13
N SER A 125 -6.68 -8.23 -10.27
CA SER A 125 -7.16 -6.90 -9.87
C SER A 125 -6.11 -6.17 -9.05
N LEU A 126 -5.49 -6.85 -8.09
CA LEU A 126 -4.40 -6.29 -7.28
C LEU A 126 -3.19 -5.91 -8.13
N ALA A 127 -2.81 -6.75 -9.10
CA ALA A 127 -1.73 -6.46 -10.04
C ALA A 127 -2.07 -5.32 -11.02
N LYS A 128 -3.34 -5.12 -11.34
CA LYS A 128 -3.78 -3.98 -12.14
C LYS A 128 -3.63 -2.67 -11.35
N GLU A 129 -4.12 -2.64 -10.12
CA GLU A 129 -4.04 -1.46 -9.25
C GLU A 129 -2.61 -1.03 -8.96
N SER A 130 -1.71 -1.98 -8.67
CA SER A 130 -0.29 -1.68 -8.44
C SER A 130 0.42 -1.15 -9.69
N ARG A 131 0.09 -1.69 -10.87
CA ARG A 131 0.61 -1.16 -12.14
C ARG A 131 0.12 0.25 -12.43
N GLU A 132 -1.17 0.53 -12.21
CA GLU A 132 -1.73 1.88 -12.37
C GLU A 132 -1.03 2.87 -11.43
N TYR A 133 -0.83 2.48 -10.16
CA TYR A 133 -0.08 3.28 -9.20
C TYR A 133 1.35 3.59 -9.68
N LEU A 134 2.07 2.60 -10.21
CA LEU A 134 3.44 2.79 -10.70
C LEU A 134 3.48 3.70 -11.94
N VAL A 135 2.47 3.66 -12.80
CA VAL A 135 2.36 4.59 -13.93
C VAL A 135 2.15 6.02 -13.45
N GLU A 136 1.27 6.23 -12.46
CA GLU A 136 1.00 7.56 -11.89
C GLU A 136 2.22 8.17 -11.17
N THR A 137 3.06 7.31 -10.58
CA THR A 137 4.22 7.70 -9.76
C THR A 137 5.56 7.61 -10.49
N ASN A 138 5.55 7.39 -11.81
CA ASN A 138 6.75 7.19 -12.63
C ASN A 138 7.69 6.09 -12.08
N GLY A 139 7.12 4.98 -11.62
CA GLY A 139 7.87 3.81 -11.14
C GLY A 139 8.38 3.94 -9.70
N LEU A 140 7.85 4.88 -8.92
CA LEU A 140 8.16 5.02 -7.49
C LEU A 140 7.20 4.18 -6.64
N TYR A 141 7.73 3.35 -5.77
CA TYR A 141 6.93 2.59 -4.81
C TYR A 141 6.50 3.48 -3.61
N PRO A 142 5.46 3.10 -2.85
CA PRO A 142 4.99 3.87 -1.69
C PRO A 142 6.06 4.14 -0.63
N ASN A 143 7.04 3.25 -0.51
CA ASN A 143 8.18 3.39 0.39
C ASN A 143 9.28 4.35 -0.12
N GLY A 144 9.11 4.96 -1.29
CA GLY A 144 10.06 5.88 -1.91
C GLY A 144 11.20 5.22 -2.69
N GLN A 145 11.20 3.90 -2.85
CA GLN A 145 12.15 3.21 -3.74
C GLN A 145 11.70 3.35 -5.19
N ASP A 146 12.65 3.33 -6.12
CA ASP A 146 12.44 3.32 -7.56
C ASP A 146 12.48 1.90 -8.14
N GLN A 147 11.91 1.72 -9.34
CA GLN A 147 12.00 0.46 -10.09
C GLN A 147 13.37 0.23 -10.74
N GLU A 148 14.14 1.29 -10.96
CA GLU A 148 15.40 1.25 -11.72
C GLU A 148 16.65 1.06 -10.85
N SER A 149 16.55 1.23 -9.52
CA SER A 149 17.67 0.93 -8.65
C SER A 149 18.02 -0.56 -8.70
N ILE A 150 19.28 -0.82 -9.06
CA ILE A 150 19.88 -2.17 -9.12
C ILE A 150 20.04 -2.74 -7.69
N ASP A 151 19.92 -1.88 -6.68
CA ASP A 151 20.12 -2.23 -5.28
C ASP A 151 19.01 -3.17 -4.77
N PRO A 152 19.34 -4.14 -3.89
CA PRO A 152 18.32 -4.91 -3.20
C PRO A 152 17.39 -3.97 -2.42
N PRO A 153 16.09 -4.29 -2.29
CA PRO A 153 15.16 -3.44 -1.56
C PRO A 153 15.69 -3.17 -0.15
N ILE A 154 15.84 -1.89 0.18
CA ILE A 154 16.30 -1.41 1.48
C ILE A 154 15.23 -1.80 2.50
N THR A 155 15.50 -2.90 3.18
CA THR A 155 14.58 -3.57 4.11
C THR A 155 15.30 -3.74 5.43
N ASN A 156 14.55 -3.69 6.53
CA ASN A 156 15.10 -3.91 7.87
C ASN A 156 15.43 -5.41 8.13
N ILE A 157 15.17 -6.29 7.16
CA ILE A 157 15.30 -7.75 7.26
C ILE A 157 16.25 -8.22 6.14
N PRO A 158 17.22 -9.09 6.41
CA PRO A 158 18.06 -9.68 5.36
C PRO A 158 17.20 -10.52 4.40
N THR A 159 16.85 -9.95 3.24
CA THR A 159 16.12 -10.59 2.14
C THR A 159 16.88 -11.80 1.59
N ALA A 160 16.19 -12.75 0.95
CA ALA A 160 16.89 -13.87 0.32
C ALA A 160 17.91 -13.41 -0.75
N ARG A 161 17.66 -12.26 -1.42
CA ARG A 161 18.63 -11.61 -2.33
C ARG A 161 19.94 -11.18 -1.62
N SER A 162 19.91 -10.90 -0.32
CA SER A 162 21.12 -10.63 0.48
C SER A 162 21.88 -11.91 0.86
N ARG A 163 21.25 -13.08 0.79
CA ARG A 163 21.82 -14.38 1.20
C ARG A 163 22.25 -15.27 0.03
N VAL A 164 21.65 -15.11 -1.14
CA VAL A 164 21.98 -15.88 -2.34
C VAL A 164 21.87 -14.95 -3.54
N ASN A 165 22.93 -14.88 -4.36
CA ASN A 165 22.84 -14.28 -5.69
C ASN A 165 21.94 -15.20 -6.55
N PRO A 166 20.71 -14.80 -6.88
CA PRO A 166 19.77 -15.65 -7.62
C PRO A 166 20.17 -15.80 -9.10
N ALA A 167 21.08 -14.96 -9.61
CA ALA A 167 21.71 -15.18 -10.89
C ALA A 167 22.99 -16.00 -10.64
N GLY A 168 23.01 -17.25 -11.12
CA GLY A 168 24.27 -17.98 -11.28
C GLY A 168 25.34 -17.06 -11.89
N LYS A 169 26.59 -17.24 -11.45
CA LYS A 169 27.76 -16.33 -11.45
C LYS A 169 27.92 -15.23 -12.53
N ASN A 170 27.23 -15.23 -13.68
CA ASN A 170 27.46 -14.32 -14.81
C ASN A 170 26.18 -13.80 -15.54
N GLY A 171 24.98 -13.81 -14.97
CA GLY A 171 23.77 -13.23 -15.60
C GLY A 171 23.43 -11.82 -15.09
N PRO A 172 22.81 -10.92 -15.90
CA PRO A 172 22.34 -9.62 -15.41
C PRO A 172 21.22 -9.82 -14.38
N ILE A 173 21.39 -9.18 -13.21
CA ILE A 173 20.56 -9.32 -12.02
C ILE A 173 19.51 -8.19 -12.02
N GLY A 174 18.24 -8.50 -12.25
CA GLY A 174 17.14 -7.53 -12.20
C GLY A 174 15.86 -8.06 -12.84
N PRO A 175 14.66 -7.63 -12.40
CA PRO A 175 13.40 -8.26 -12.79
C PRO A 175 13.17 -8.11 -14.29
N HIS A 176 12.39 -9.02 -14.87
CA HIS A 176 11.89 -8.90 -16.24
C HIS A 176 11.54 -7.45 -16.54
N HIS A 177 12.28 -6.82 -17.46
CA HIS A 177 11.85 -5.56 -18.06
C HIS A 177 10.44 -5.82 -18.62
N LEU A 178 9.42 -5.32 -17.94
CA LEU A 178 8.11 -5.20 -18.55
C LEU A 178 8.33 -4.30 -19.77
N PRO A 179 8.02 -4.77 -20.99
CA PRO A 179 8.23 -3.96 -22.17
C PRO A 179 7.40 -2.70 -22.00
N ILE A 180 8.08 -1.56 -21.87
CA ILE A 180 7.46 -0.24 -21.97
C ILE A 180 6.81 -0.22 -23.35
N LYS A 181 5.48 -0.33 -23.39
CA LYS A 181 4.71 -0.24 -24.62
C LYS A 181 4.84 1.21 -25.09
N LYS A 182 5.83 1.47 -25.95
CA LYS A 182 5.95 2.75 -26.66
C LYS A 182 4.67 2.94 -27.47
N SER A 183 4.05 4.12 -27.29
CA SER A 183 3.03 4.65 -28.19
C SER A 183 3.50 4.64 -29.64
#